data_AF-A0A7J6BD82-F1
#
_entry.id   AF-A0A7J6BD82-F1
#
_cell.length_a   1.000
_cell.length_b   1.000
_cell.length_c   1.000
_cell.angle_alpha   90.00
_cell.angle_beta   90.00
_cell.angle_gamma   90.00
#
_symmetry.space_group_name_H-M   'P 1'
#
loop_
_entity.id
_entity.type
_entity.pdbx_description
1 polymer ?
#
loop_
_entity_poly.entity_id
_entity_poly.type
_entity_poly.pdbx_seq_one_letter_code
_entity_poly.pdbx_strand_id
1 'polypeptide(L)'
;MERVLLCLSLLVLPIATMLCPKRCTCQNLLPSYTVLCAKTGLLFVPPNIDRQTAELRLMDNFITTLRHRDFANMSSLIHLTLSRNTISLILPYAFADLQELHALHLDANRLTTLDDTHLQGLVNLRHLILANNQLQHISHGAFQDFLETLEDLDLSYNNLINVPWDTIGLLVSVNTLSLDHNLIEFVPEGIFSNLHKLARLDMTSNKLKKIPPDPLFLRIPVYAKTKGSPLTALVLSFGGNPLHCNCELVWLRRLTREDDLETCASPKELAGKYFWTIREEEFVCEPPMITRHTSKMFVMEGQEVSLRCRSVGDPEPTTHWVSPDGKLIANTSRTTAYENGSLDILTATVKDSGVFTCIASNAAGEATAPVELVVNPSPHYDPKLEPEPGPSDMPTSIKSNSSGGQTRVEQRVSVTEITATSVTIRWPSQSHIPGVRMYQIQYNSSTDEILIYRMIPASYKLFQLSDLASARDYDLCVLAVYDDGVTALTATRLVGCVSFSTEREYHHCRSLHDQFLGGTMIIVIGGIIVASVLVFIFILLMKYKLHSQHYKQKAERVSNVCSQTNGGQQGTASNPPPPRSSSSSASASKPSILLSQERPESYGAQEGGYGALKGTTVVDLNPEYGKSFKEDDSVSQ
;
A
#
# COMPACT_ATOMS: atom_id res chain seq x y z
N MET A 1 -61.30 16.58 56.65
CA MET A 1 -60.27 15.55 56.38
C MET A 1 -59.44 15.86 55.12
N GLU A 2 -59.75 16.92 54.35
CA GLU A 2 -59.17 17.08 53.00
C GLU A 2 -57.65 17.34 52.95
N ARG A 3 -57.05 17.93 54.00
CA ARG A 3 -55.60 18.24 54.00
C ARG A 3 -54.69 17.00 53.99
N VAL A 4 -55.17 15.83 54.39
CA VAL A 4 -54.38 14.57 54.31
C VAL A 4 -54.40 14.00 52.89
N LEU A 5 -55.51 14.18 52.16
CA LEU A 5 -55.67 13.63 50.81
C LEU A 5 -54.74 14.33 49.80
N LEU A 6 -54.55 15.65 49.93
CA LEU A 6 -53.63 16.41 49.08
C LEU A 6 -52.15 16.03 49.26
N CYS A 7 -51.74 15.59 50.45
CA CYS A 7 -50.36 15.16 50.69
C CYS A 7 -50.06 13.78 50.07
N LEU A 8 -51.07 12.90 49.95
CA LEU A 8 -50.92 11.59 49.31
C LEU A 8 -50.84 11.68 47.78
N SER A 9 -51.42 12.72 47.15
CA SER A 9 -51.28 12.97 45.71
C SER A 9 -49.93 13.52 45.26
N LEU A 10 -49.03 13.88 46.19
CA LEU A 10 -47.71 14.46 45.89
C LEU A 10 -46.53 13.49 46.07
N LEU A 11 -46.80 12.21 46.34
CA LEU A 11 -45.78 11.16 46.50
C LEU A 11 -45.78 10.10 45.40
N VAL A 12 -46.46 10.37 44.28
CA VAL A 12 -46.18 9.67 43.01
C VAL A 12 -44.94 10.31 42.39
N LEU A 13 -43.75 9.86 42.81
CA LEU A 13 -42.56 9.98 41.97
C LEU A 13 -42.89 9.39 40.60
N PRO A 14 -42.51 10.04 39.48
CA PRO A 14 -42.62 9.42 38.18
C PRO A 14 -41.66 8.22 38.15
N ILE A 15 -42.21 7.02 38.31
CA ILE A 15 -41.50 5.80 37.91
C ILE A 15 -41.34 5.92 36.39
N ALA A 16 -40.17 6.39 35.96
CA ALA A 16 -39.83 6.50 34.57
C ALA A 16 -40.04 5.12 33.94
N THR A 17 -40.99 5.01 33.01
CA THR A 17 -41.37 3.73 32.40
C THR A 17 -40.30 3.34 31.40
N MET A 18 -39.21 2.77 31.92
CA MET A 18 -37.95 2.58 31.21
C MET A 18 -38.17 1.92 29.84
N LEU A 19 -37.69 2.58 28.80
CA LEU A 19 -38.05 2.28 27.43
C LEU A 19 -37.23 1.11 26.90
N CYS A 20 -37.76 -0.10 27.10
CA CYS A 20 -37.17 -1.34 26.58
C CYS A 20 -37.81 -1.75 25.24
N PRO A 21 -37.04 -1.88 24.13
CA PRO A 21 -37.58 -2.34 22.86
C PRO A 21 -38.05 -3.79 22.91
N LYS A 22 -39.18 -4.11 22.27
CA LYS A 22 -39.88 -5.42 22.35
C LYS A 22 -39.06 -6.68 22.00
N ARG A 23 -37.88 -6.54 21.37
CA ARG A 23 -36.98 -7.66 21.04
C ARG A 23 -35.74 -7.73 21.92
N CYS A 24 -35.51 -6.73 22.76
CA CYS A 24 -34.31 -6.60 23.58
C CYS A 24 -34.59 -6.98 25.04
N THR A 25 -33.54 -7.35 25.77
CA THR A 25 -33.57 -7.50 27.22
C THR A 25 -32.90 -6.26 27.83
N CYS A 26 -33.56 -5.60 28.77
CA CYS A 26 -33.00 -4.44 29.45
C CYS A 26 -32.76 -4.75 30.92
N GLN A 27 -31.62 -4.32 31.44
CA GLN A 27 -31.15 -4.57 32.80
C GLN A 27 -30.90 -3.24 33.49
N ASN A 28 -31.48 -3.06 34.68
CA ASN A 28 -31.22 -1.91 35.54
C ASN A 28 -30.36 -2.39 36.71
N LEU A 29 -29.08 -2.02 36.70
CA LEU A 29 -28.06 -2.42 37.65
C LEU A 29 -27.42 -1.13 38.20
N LEU A 30 -28.12 -0.43 39.10
CA LEU A 30 -27.70 0.89 39.59
C LEU A 30 -26.19 0.89 39.95
N PRO A 31 -25.38 1.79 39.34
CA PRO A 31 -25.80 3.01 38.66
C PRO A 31 -26.13 2.92 37.15
N SER A 32 -25.93 1.78 36.47
CA SER A 32 -26.06 1.68 35.00
C SER A 32 -27.35 1.03 34.50
N TYR A 33 -27.85 1.53 33.37
CA TYR A 33 -28.93 0.89 32.58
C TYR A 33 -28.35 0.32 31.29
N THR A 34 -28.58 -0.97 31.05
CA THR A 34 -27.99 -1.74 29.94
C THR A 34 -29.07 -2.31 29.04
N VAL A 35 -28.95 -2.14 27.72
CA VAL A 35 -29.90 -2.63 26.71
C VAL A 35 -29.22 -3.65 25.80
N LEU A 36 -29.72 -4.89 25.81
CA LEU A 36 -29.16 -6.05 25.12
C LEU A 36 -30.11 -6.53 24.00
N CYS A 37 -29.70 -6.34 22.74
CA CYS A 37 -30.48 -6.72 21.55
C CYS A 37 -29.75 -7.75 20.65
N ALA A 38 -28.74 -8.45 21.18
CA ALA A 38 -27.89 -9.33 20.38
C ALA A 38 -28.66 -10.54 19.79
N LYS A 39 -28.42 -10.87 18.52
CA LYS A 39 -29.04 -12.03 17.82
C LYS A 39 -30.57 -11.95 17.68
N THR A 40 -31.13 -10.74 17.56
CA THR A 40 -32.59 -10.51 17.52
C THR A 40 -33.14 -10.23 16.11
N GLY A 41 -32.29 -10.25 15.09
CA GLY A 41 -32.65 -10.09 13.67
C GLY A 41 -33.09 -8.66 13.32
N LEU A 42 -32.43 -7.66 13.91
CA LEU A 42 -32.71 -6.25 13.64
C LEU A 42 -32.14 -5.81 12.28
N LEU A 43 -32.95 -5.10 11.50
CA LEU A 43 -32.57 -4.46 10.23
C LEU A 43 -32.15 -2.99 10.42
N PHE A 44 -32.44 -2.42 11.59
CA PHE A 44 -32.20 -1.02 11.96
C PHE A 44 -32.13 -0.89 13.48
N VAL A 45 -31.51 0.18 13.99
CA VAL A 45 -31.47 0.48 15.42
C VAL A 45 -32.91 0.73 15.95
N PRO A 46 -33.35 0.06 17.03
CA PRO A 46 -34.70 0.25 17.57
C PRO A 46 -34.96 1.71 17.99
N PRO A 47 -36.04 2.37 17.54
CA PRO A 47 -36.28 3.79 17.82
C PRO A 47 -36.71 4.08 19.26
N ASN A 48 -37.10 3.06 20.03
CA ASN A 48 -37.64 3.18 21.39
C ASN A 48 -36.62 2.69 22.43
N ILE A 49 -35.36 3.10 22.30
CA ILE A 49 -34.31 2.87 23.30
C ILE A 49 -34.34 4.01 24.32
N ASP A 50 -34.20 3.68 25.60
CA ASP A 50 -34.09 4.69 26.66
C ASP A 50 -32.82 5.53 26.49
N ARG A 51 -32.94 6.85 26.58
CA ARG A 51 -31.81 7.77 26.37
C ARG A 51 -30.86 7.82 27.57
N GLN A 52 -31.25 7.25 28.72
CA GLN A 52 -30.40 7.03 29.89
C GLN A 52 -29.61 5.71 29.84
N THR A 53 -29.57 5.03 28.69
CA THR A 53 -28.78 3.79 28.51
C THR A 53 -27.29 4.07 28.57
N ALA A 54 -26.59 3.41 29.50
CA ALA A 54 -25.14 3.48 29.68
C ALA A 54 -24.37 2.43 28.86
N GLU A 55 -25.02 1.31 28.51
CA GLU A 55 -24.45 0.28 27.64
C GLU A 55 -25.48 -0.27 26.65
N LEU A 56 -25.16 -0.23 25.36
CA LEU A 56 -26.05 -0.65 24.28
C LEU A 56 -25.39 -1.71 23.39
N ARG A 57 -25.86 -2.96 23.47
CA ARG A 57 -25.34 -4.08 22.66
C ARG A 57 -26.31 -4.50 21.55
N LEU A 58 -25.96 -4.14 20.31
CA LEU A 58 -26.70 -4.41 19.07
C LEU A 58 -26.03 -5.47 18.18
N MET A 59 -25.05 -6.20 18.70
CA MET A 59 -24.21 -7.14 17.94
C MET A 59 -24.97 -8.35 17.35
N ASP A 60 -24.38 -8.99 16.35
CA ASP A 60 -24.94 -10.17 15.67
C ASP A 60 -26.38 -9.91 15.12
N ASN A 61 -26.52 -8.84 14.33
CA ASN A 61 -27.79 -8.44 13.69
C ASN A 61 -27.56 -8.12 12.19
N PHE A 62 -28.51 -7.49 11.53
CA PHE A 62 -28.48 -7.17 10.10
C PHE A 62 -28.71 -5.66 9.84
N ILE A 63 -28.20 -4.81 10.74
CA ILE A 63 -28.25 -3.36 10.57
C ILE A 63 -27.36 -2.97 9.39
N THR A 64 -27.84 -2.11 8.50
CA THR A 64 -27.11 -1.69 7.28
C THR A 64 -26.69 -0.22 7.27
N THR A 65 -27.35 0.63 8.06
CA THR A 65 -27.13 2.08 8.06
C THR A 65 -27.33 2.65 9.47
N LEU A 66 -26.43 3.53 9.90
CA LEU A 66 -26.53 4.29 11.15
C LEU A 66 -26.92 5.74 10.86
N ARG A 67 -27.79 6.31 11.68
CA ARG A 67 -28.36 7.66 11.52
C ARG A 67 -28.25 8.44 12.82
N HIS A 68 -28.00 9.75 12.75
CA HIS A 68 -27.98 10.63 13.93
C HIS A 68 -29.16 10.41 14.89
N ARG A 69 -30.41 10.38 14.38
CA ARG A 69 -31.63 10.11 15.19
C ARG A 69 -31.65 8.76 15.95
N ASP A 70 -30.84 7.80 15.54
CA ASP A 70 -30.80 6.47 16.16
C ASP A 70 -30.15 6.58 17.55
N PHE A 71 -29.06 7.36 17.66
CA PHE A 71 -28.29 7.58 18.89
C PHE A 71 -28.46 8.98 19.52
N ALA A 72 -29.26 9.86 18.90
CA ALA A 72 -29.46 11.23 19.35
C ALA A 72 -29.90 11.34 20.83
N ASN A 73 -29.36 12.34 21.53
CA ASN A 73 -29.52 12.61 22.96
C ASN A 73 -29.13 11.46 23.92
N MET A 74 -28.29 10.51 23.51
CA MET A 74 -27.80 9.42 24.38
C MET A 74 -26.49 9.78 25.10
N SER A 75 -26.43 10.96 25.73
CA SER A 75 -25.20 11.48 26.35
C SER A 75 -24.67 10.66 27.53
N SER A 76 -25.47 9.77 28.12
CA SER A 76 -25.04 8.85 29.18
C SER A 76 -24.44 7.53 28.67
N LEU A 77 -24.35 7.32 27.35
CA LEU A 77 -23.91 6.06 26.76
C LEU A 77 -22.38 5.93 26.78
N ILE A 78 -21.88 4.95 27.53
CA ILE A 78 -20.44 4.71 27.75
C ILE A 78 -19.90 3.63 26.79
N HIS A 79 -20.67 2.57 26.53
CA HIS A 79 -20.28 1.47 25.64
C HIS A 79 -21.33 1.21 24.55
N LEU A 80 -20.90 1.18 23.29
CA LEU A 80 -21.74 0.88 22.12
C LEU A 80 -21.15 -0.27 21.30
N THR A 81 -21.88 -1.39 21.24
CA THR A 81 -21.45 -2.60 20.51
C THR A 81 -22.32 -2.84 19.28
N LEU A 82 -21.77 -2.58 18.08
CA LEU A 82 -22.39 -2.78 16.76
C LEU A 82 -21.73 -3.92 15.96
N SER A 83 -20.81 -4.66 16.59
CA SER A 83 -20.09 -5.84 16.10
C SER A 83 -20.94 -6.83 15.29
N ARG A 84 -20.40 -7.41 14.21
CA ARG A 84 -21.07 -8.46 13.40
C ARG A 84 -22.47 -8.04 12.95
N ASN A 85 -22.51 -6.94 12.20
CA ASN A 85 -23.70 -6.47 11.50
C ASN A 85 -23.41 -6.41 9.99
N THR A 86 -24.19 -5.66 9.22
CA THR A 86 -24.01 -5.45 7.78
C THR A 86 -23.86 -3.97 7.44
N ILE A 87 -23.32 -3.17 8.38
CA ILE A 87 -23.29 -1.72 8.29
C ILE A 87 -22.32 -1.31 7.19
N SER A 88 -22.84 -0.66 6.15
CA SER A 88 -22.05 -0.14 5.02
C SER A 88 -22.15 1.37 4.86
N LEU A 89 -22.95 2.04 5.69
CA LEU A 89 -23.11 3.49 5.68
C LEU A 89 -23.31 4.02 7.10
N ILE A 90 -22.44 4.94 7.50
CA ILE A 90 -22.65 5.83 8.64
C ILE A 90 -23.05 7.17 8.03
N LEU A 91 -24.15 7.78 8.49
CA LEU A 91 -24.50 9.14 8.06
C LEU A 91 -23.70 10.17 8.89
N PRO A 92 -23.37 11.35 8.33
CA PRO A 92 -22.73 12.43 9.07
C PRO A 92 -23.39 12.71 10.43
N TYR A 93 -22.57 12.94 11.45
CA TYR A 93 -22.98 13.24 12.82
C TYR A 93 -23.78 12.12 13.51
N ALA A 94 -23.65 10.86 13.05
CA ALA A 94 -24.34 9.70 13.63
C ALA A 94 -24.11 9.51 15.14
N PHE A 95 -22.94 9.93 15.64
CA PHE A 95 -22.52 9.75 17.03
C PHE A 95 -22.31 11.08 17.80
N ALA A 96 -22.70 12.22 17.23
CA ALA A 96 -22.32 13.55 17.74
C ALA A 96 -22.77 13.87 19.19
N ASP A 97 -23.80 13.20 19.68
CA ASP A 97 -24.35 13.41 21.03
C ASP A 97 -23.72 12.47 22.08
N LEU A 98 -22.83 11.55 21.66
CA LEU A 98 -22.28 10.46 22.49
C LEU A 98 -20.99 10.88 23.23
N GLN A 99 -21.05 12.00 23.95
CA GLN A 99 -19.88 12.67 24.53
C GLN A 99 -19.16 11.84 25.62
N GLU A 100 -19.86 10.99 26.36
CA GLU A 100 -19.30 10.11 27.41
C GLU A 100 -18.91 8.70 26.88
N LEU A 101 -18.92 8.49 25.56
CA LEU A 101 -18.66 7.16 24.97
C LEU A 101 -17.18 6.79 25.06
N HIS A 102 -16.85 5.85 25.95
CA HIS A 102 -15.50 5.30 26.08
C HIS A 102 -15.17 4.19 25.07
N ALA A 103 -16.16 3.41 24.62
CA ALA A 103 -15.90 2.27 23.72
C ALA A 103 -16.92 2.16 22.57
N LEU A 104 -16.40 2.12 21.34
CA LEU A 104 -17.16 1.93 20.10
C LEU A 104 -16.65 0.71 19.34
N HIS A 105 -17.47 -0.33 19.27
CA HIS A 105 -17.18 -1.54 18.49
C HIS A 105 -18.00 -1.56 17.20
N LEU A 106 -17.32 -1.43 16.07
CA LEU A 106 -17.86 -1.52 14.70
C LEU A 106 -17.28 -2.72 13.94
N ASP A 107 -16.66 -3.67 14.63
CA ASP A 107 -16.01 -4.85 14.03
C ASP A 107 -16.94 -5.73 13.19
N ALA A 108 -16.36 -6.44 12.22
CA ALA A 108 -17.08 -7.39 11.36
C ALA A 108 -18.32 -6.78 10.68
N ASN A 109 -18.12 -5.65 10.00
CA ASN A 109 -19.14 -4.91 9.25
C ASN A 109 -18.74 -4.78 7.77
N ARG A 110 -19.23 -3.74 7.06
CA ARG A 110 -19.03 -3.53 5.62
C ARG A 110 -18.67 -2.07 5.30
N LEU A 111 -18.01 -1.39 6.24
CA LEU A 111 -17.57 0.00 6.06
C LEU A 111 -16.43 0.06 5.03
N THR A 112 -16.53 0.98 4.06
CA THR A 112 -15.55 1.15 2.97
C THR A 112 -14.71 2.43 3.09
N THR A 113 -15.24 3.48 3.73
CA THR A 113 -14.54 4.73 4.01
C THR A 113 -14.86 5.24 5.42
N LEU A 114 -13.99 6.09 5.97
CA LEU A 114 -14.22 6.78 7.23
C LEU A 114 -13.87 8.26 7.08
N ASP A 115 -14.90 9.10 7.05
CA ASP A 115 -14.80 10.53 6.78
C ASP A 115 -14.93 11.33 8.08
N ASP A 116 -14.43 12.58 8.11
CA ASP A 116 -14.32 13.40 9.34
C ASP A 116 -15.63 13.51 10.14
N THR A 117 -16.78 13.52 9.45
CA THR A 117 -18.11 13.65 10.08
C THR A 117 -18.68 12.35 10.66
N HIS A 118 -18.04 11.19 10.45
CA HIS A 118 -18.58 9.90 10.89
C HIS A 118 -18.37 9.65 12.39
N LEU A 119 -17.22 10.03 12.95
CA LEU A 119 -16.86 9.82 14.36
C LEU A 119 -16.85 11.11 15.19
N GLN A 120 -17.28 12.23 14.61
CA GLN A 120 -17.31 13.53 15.27
C GLN A 120 -18.23 13.53 16.52
N GLY A 121 -17.78 14.19 17.58
CA GLY A 121 -18.41 14.30 18.90
C GLY A 121 -17.91 13.30 19.95
N LEU A 122 -17.10 12.31 19.57
CA LEU A 122 -16.63 11.22 20.42
C LEU A 122 -15.44 11.58 21.32
N VAL A 123 -15.50 12.72 22.00
CA VAL A 123 -14.34 13.34 22.68
C VAL A 123 -13.68 12.49 23.77
N ASN A 124 -14.44 11.65 24.49
CA ASN A 124 -13.90 10.78 25.54
C ASN A 124 -13.52 9.36 25.06
N LEU A 125 -13.51 9.09 23.74
CA LEU A 125 -13.31 7.74 23.22
C LEU A 125 -11.95 7.15 23.56
N ARG A 126 -11.95 5.96 24.18
CA ARG A 126 -10.75 5.19 24.58
C ARG A 126 -10.50 3.99 23.68
N HIS A 127 -11.55 3.30 23.27
CA HIS A 127 -11.46 2.08 22.45
C HIS A 127 -12.25 2.24 21.15
N LEU A 128 -11.56 2.17 20.01
CA LEU A 128 -12.16 2.22 18.68
C LEU A 128 -11.81 0.96 17.90
N ILE A 129 -12.77 0.03 17.82
CA ILE A 129 -12.59 -1.27 17.17
C ILE A 129 -13.31 -1.27 15.82
N LEU A 130 -12.55 -1.13 14.74
CA LEU A 130 -12.98 -1.11 13.34
C LEU A 130 -12.55 -2.38 12.56
N ALA A 131 -12.00 -3.37 13.27
CA ALA A 131 -11.51 -4.63 12.73
C ALA A 131 -12.45 -5.33 11.75
N ASN A 132 -11.90 -6.03 10.76
CA ASN A 132 -12.64 -6.93 9.87
C ASN A 132 -13.77 -6.20 9.11
N ASN A 133 -13.43 -5.06 8.52
CA ASN A 133 -14.31 -4.24 7.68
C ASN A 133 -13.79 -4.27 6.22
N GLN A 134 -14.08 -3.26 5.42
CA GLN A 134 -13.64 -3.17 4.02
C GLN A 134 -12.97 -1.81 3.73
N LEU A 135 -12.48 -1.12 4.76
CA LEU A 135 -11.98 0.25 4.68
C LEU A 135 -10.81 0.36 3.70
N GLN A 136 -10.93 1.25 2.71
CA GLN A 136 -9.88 1.56 1.73
C GLN A 136 -9.23 2.92 2.03
N HIS A 137 -10.02 3.86 2.57
CA HIS A 137 -9.61 5.22 2.86
C HIS A 137 -10.15 5.69 4.22
N ILE A 138 -9.33 6.42 4.96
CA ILE A 138 -9.66 7.11 6.21
C ILE A 138 -9.19 8.55 6.04
N SER A 139 -10.07 9.51 6.30
CA SER A 139 -9.76 10.94 6.19
C SER A 139 -8.87 11.42 7.34
N HIS A 140 -8.06 12.45 7.11
CA HIS A 140 -7.09 12.97 8.09
C HIS A 140 -7.77 13.46 9.39
N GLY A 141 -8.97 14.03 9.31
CA GLY A 141 -9.72 14.52 10.47
C GLY A 141 -10.54 13.44 11.20
N ALA A 142 -10.61 12.20 10.70
CA ALA A 142 -11.50 11.16 11.23
C ALA A 142 -11.21 10.72 12.69
N PHE A 143 -10.04 11.05 13.23
CA PHE A 143 -9.64 10.76 14.62
C PHE A 143 -9.37 12.04 15.46
N GLN A 144 -9.69 13.23 14.93
CA GLN A 144 -9.27 14.52 15.50
C GLN A 144 -9.85 14.83 16.89
N ASP A 145 -11.05 14.32 17.20
CA ASP A 145 -11.78 14.65 18.43
C ASP A 145 -11.27 13.92 19.69
N PHE A 146 -10.48 12.85 19.54
CA PHE A 146 -10.06 11.95 20.64
C PHE A 146 -8.55 11.67 20.70
N LEU A 147 -7.72 12.62 20.22
CA LEU A 147 -6.26 12.48 20.20
C LEU A 147 -5.63 12.26 21.60
N GLU A 148 -6.16 12.92 22.63
CA GLU A 148 -5.66 12.81 24.00
C GLU A 148 -6.25 11.63 24.77
N THR A 149 -7.36 11.05 24.30
CA THR A 149 -8.21 10.12 25.04
C THR A 149 -8.14 8.67 24.54
N LEU A 150 -7.77 8.45 23.27
CA LEU A 150 -7.73 7.10 22.69
C LEU A 150 -6.58 6.25 23.27
N GLU A 151 -6.93 5.05 23.73
CA GLU A 151 -6.03 4.06 24.35
C GLU A 151 -5.84 2.82 23.47
N ASP A 152 -6.79 2.50 22.59
CA ASP A 152 -6.84 1.25 21.82
C ASP A 152 -7.48 1.50 20.44
N LEU A 153 -6.69 1.30 19.38
CA LEU A 153 -7.12 1.49 17.99
C LEU A 153 -6.88 0.21 17.19
N ASP A 154 -7.97 -0.43 16.77
CA ASP A 154 -7.94 -1.66 15.98
C ASP A 154 -8.54 -1.43 14.58
N LEU A 155 -7.66 -1.36 13.59
CA LEU A 155 -7.96 -1.25 12.16
C LEU A 155 -7.67 -2.55 11.40
N SER A 156 -7.47 -3.67 12.12
CA SER A 156 -7.06 -4.95 11.54
C SER A 156 -8.04 -5.50 10.49
N TYR A 157 -7.58 -6.35 9.58
CA TYR A 157 -8.41 -6.99 8.54
C TYR A 157 -9.24 -5.97 7.74
N ASN A 158 -8.56 -5.04 7.08
CA ASN A 158 -9.17 -4.03 6.20
C ASN A 158 -8.37 -3.95 4.86
N ASN A 159 -8.70 -2.99 3.99
CA ASN A 159 -8.06 -2.80 2.69
C ASN A 159 -7.19 -1.53 2.65
N LEU A 160 -6.67 -1.08 3.79
CA LEU A 160 -6.00 0.22 3.92
C LEU A 160 -4.63 0.18 3.23
N ILE A 161 -4.46 0.96 2.17
CA ILE A 161 -3.16 1.18 1.50
C ILE A 161 -2.34 2.23 2.25
N ASN A 162 -3.01 3.21 2.83
CA ASN A 162 -2.46 4.25 3.69
C ASN A 162 -3.41 4.52 4.86
N VAL A 163 -2.87 5.08 5.94
CA VAL A 163 -3.61 5.56 7.11
C VAL A 163 -3.24 7.04 7.36
N PRO A 164 -4.04 7.83 8.08
CA PRO A 164 -3.72 9.23 8.39
C PRO A 164 -2.59 9.30 9.44
N TRP A 165 -1.36 9.09 8.98
CA TRP A 165 -0.16 8.97 9.80
C TRP A 165 0.04 10.18 10.72
N ASP A 166 -0.13 11.40 10.21
CA ASP A 166 0.02 12.65 10.98
C ASP A 166 -0.88 12.66 12.22
N THR A 167 -2.13 12.22 12.05
CA THR A 167 -3.14 12.12 13.11
C THR A 167 -2.84 10.98 14.07
N ILE A 168 -2.33 9.84 13.57
CA ILE A 168 -1.93 8.69 14.38
C ILE A 168 -0.70 9.01 15.27
N GLY A 169 0.27 9.77 14.76
CA GLY A 169 1.45 10.22 15.51
C GLY A 169 1.15 11.23 16.64
N LEU A 170 -0.10 11.70 16.74
CA LEU A 170 -0.61 12.58 17.80
C LEU A 170 -1.44 11.85 18.87
N LEU A 171 -1.64 10.53 18.75
CA LEU A 171 -2.42 9.71 19.70
C LEU A 171 -1.64 9.44 21.01
N VAL A 172 -1.27 10.48 21.76
CA VAL A 172 -0.37 10.42 22.94
C VAL A 172 -0.84 9.48 24.07
N SER A 173 -2.10 9.03 24.04
CA SER A 173 -2.65 8.06 25.00
C SER A 173 -2.65 6.60 24.54
N VAL A 174 -2.29 6.30 23.28
CA VAL A 174 -2.45 4.95 22.73
C VAL A 174 -1.54 3.92 23.41
N ASN A 175 -2.13 2.82 23.84
CA ASN A 175 -1.48 1.64 24.42
C ASN A 175 -1.37 0.50 23.40
N THR A 176 -2.38 0.34 22.55
CA THR A 176 -2.44 -0.68 21.49
C THR A 176 -2.80 -0.05 20.14
N LEU A 177 -2.03 -0.39 19.11
CA LEU A 177 -2.31 -0.03 17.72
C LEU A 177 -2.21 -1.30 16.85
N SER A 178 -3.35 -1.75 16.33
CA SER A 178 -3.46 -2.92 15.45
C SER A 178 -3.78 -2.50 14.02
N LEU A 179 -2.82 -2.73 13.12
CA LEU A 179 -2.88 -2.43 11.68
C LEU A 179 -2.77 -3.71 10.83
N ASP A 180 -2.82 -4.89 11.43
CA ASP A 180 -2.54 -6.16 10.76
C ASP A 180 -3.57 -6.53 9.68
N HIS A 181 -3.16 -7.35 8.71
CA HIS A 181 -4.00 -7.78 7.59
C HIS A 181 -4.61 -6.60 6.81
N ASN A 182 -3.75 -5.69 6.38
CA ASN A 182 -4.08 -4.53 5.53
C ASN A 182 -3.16 -4.51 4.29
N LEU A 183 -3.12 -3.39 3.56
CA LEU A 183 -2.34 -3.20 2.33
C LEU A 183 -1.25 -2.12 2.49
N ILE A 184 -0.86 -1.77 3.71
CA ILE A 184 0.01 -0.62 4.01
C ILE A 184 1.40 -0.83 3.43
N GLU A 185 1.86 0.10 2.56
CA GLU A 185 3.12 -0.04 1.82
C GLU A 185 4.34 0.55 2.53
N PHE A 186 4.16 1.59 3.35
CA PHE A 186 5.24 2.27 4.07
C PHE A 186 4.77 2.85 5.42
N VAL A 187 5.74 3.18 6.27
CA VAL A 187 5.57 3.94 7.53
C VAL A 187 6.50 5.15 7.47
N PRO A 188 6.05 6.38 7.79
CA PRO A 188 6.92 7.56 7.85
C PRO A 188 7.94 7.50 8.98
N GLU A 189 9.09 8.16 8.80
CA GLU A 189 10.14 8.21 9.83
C GLU A 189 9.71 9.04 11.05
N GLY A 190 10.06 8.57 12.26
CA GLY A 190 9.78 9.27 13.52
C GLY A 190 8.30 9.36 13.91
N ILE A 191 7.38 8.73 13.17
CA ILE A 191 5.92 8.89 13.36
C ILE A 191 5.42 8.32 14.70
N PHE A 192 6.18 7.42 15.33
CA PHE A 192 5.82 6.82 16.61
C PHE A 192 6.54 7.46 17.81
N SER A 193 7.42 8.44 17.57
CA SER A 193 8.28 9.08 18.58
C SER A 193 7.51 9.61 19.79
N ASN A 194 6.33 10.21 19.60
CA ASN A 194 5.47 10.75 20.65
C ASN A 194 4.62 9.69 21.39
N LEU A 195 4.53 8.46 20.88
CA LEU A 195 3.60 7.43 21.37
C LEU A 195 4.19 6.68 22.58
N HIS A 196 4.60 7.43 23.60
CA HIS A 196 5.36 6.93 24.75
C HIS A 196 4.62 5.87 25.58
N LYS A 197 3.28 5.82 25.52
CA LYS A 197 2.47 4.79 26.20
C LYS A 197 2.35 3.49 25.40
N LEU A 198 2.61 3.50 24.09
CA LEU A 198 2.34 2.36 23.20
C LEU A 198 3.09 1.12 23.68
N ALA A 199 2.36 0.05 23.96
CA ALA A 199 2.85 -1.23 24.47
C ALA A 199 2.69 -2.36 23.45
N ARG A 200 1.77 -2.22 22.49
CA ARG A 200 1.62 -3.14 21.35
C ARG A 200 1.45 -2.39 20.03
N LEU A 201 2.28 -2.71 19.05
CA LEU A 201 2.14 -2.33 17.65
C LEU A 201 2.12 -3.58 16.79
N ASP A 202 0.99 -3.87 16.13
CA ASP A 202 0.89 -4.97 15.18
C ASP A 202 0.74 -4.44 13.74
N MET A 203 1.66 -4.82 12.86
CA MET A 203 1.68 -4.48 11.44
C MET A 203 1.78 -5.74 10.56
N THR A 204 1.45 -6.91 11.11
CA THR A 204 1.55 -8.22 10.44
C THR A 204 0.71 -8.27 9.15
N SER A 205 1.13 -9.02 8.13
CA SER A 205 0.39 -9.24 6.87
C SER A 205 0.03 -7.95 6.10
N ASN A 206 0.98 -7.03 5.95
CA ASN A 206 0.83 -5.78 5.18
C ASN A 206 1.63 -5.82 3.85
N LYS A 207 2.01 -4.65 3.31
CA LYS A 207 2.87 -4.48 2.12
C LYS A 207 4.18 -3.74 2.44
N LEU A 208 4.56 -3.67 3.72
CA LEU A 208 5.74 -2.95 4.17
C LEU A 208 7.02 -3.54 3.56
N LYS A 209 7.72 -2.72 2.75
CA LYS A 209 9.08 -3.05 2.29
C LYS A 209 10.11 -2.87 3.41
N LYS A 210 9.96 -1.81 4.21
CA LYS A 210 10.83 -1.48 5.35
C LYS A 210 10.04 -0.93 6.52
N ILE A 211 10.67 -0.92 7.70
CA ILE A 211 10.23 -0.19 8.88
C ILE A 211 11.35 0.80 9.22
N PRO A 212 11.08 2.11 9.33
CA PRO A 212 12.09 3.09 9.68
C PRO A 212 12.52 2.94 11.14
N PRO A 213 13.76 3.33 11.50
CA PRO A 213 14.18 3.39 12.89
C PRO A 213 13.40 4.48 13.65
N ASP A 214 12.90 4.15 14.83
CA ASP A 214 12.19 5.07 15.73
C ASP A 214 12.65 4.83 17.18
N PRO A 215 12.87 5.88 18.00
CA PRO A 215 13.22 5.74 19.41
C PRO A 215 12.29 4.83 20.22
N LEU A 216 11.02 4.69 19.82
CA LEU A 216 10.05 3.75 20.41
C LEU A 216 10.61 2.31 20.44
N PHE A 217 11.28 1.86 19.38
CA PHE A 217 11.73 0.47 19.23
C PHE A 217 12.89 0.09 20.17
N LEU A 218 13.55 1.08 20.80
CA LEU A 218 14.50 0.83 21.88
C LEU A 218 13.86 0.20 23.14
N ARG A 219 12.52 0.22 23.23
CA ARG A 219 11.73 -0.44 24.29
C ARG A 219 11.43 -1.92 24.01
N ILE A 220 11.82 -2.47 22.86
CA ILE A 220 11.63 -3.90 22.55
C ILE A 220 12.57 -4.73 23.45
N PRO A 221 12.06 -5.78 24.13
CA PRO A 221 12.85 -6.55 25.09
C PRO A 221 13.87 -7.46 24.40
N VAL A 222 15.12 -7.00 24.33
CA VAL A 222 16.31 -7.84 24.05
C VAL A 222 16.40 -8.94 25.12
N TYR A 223 16.72 -10.18 24.72
CA TYR A 223 16.53 -11.44 25.48
C TYR A 223 17.17 -11.49 26.88
N ALA A 224 16.54 -10.85 27.87
CA ALA A 224 16.98 -10.82 29.26
C ALA A 224 16.31 -11.93 30.08
N LYS A 225 17.01 -13.04 30.32
CA LYS A 225 16.57 -14.15 31.22
C LYS A 225 16.51 -13.76 32.72
N THR A 226 16.58 -12.48 33.05
CA THR A 226 16.37 -11.95 34.40
C THR A 226 14.88 -11.95 34.75
N LYS A 227 14.51 -12.56 35.88
CA LYS A 227 13.13 -12.53 36.40
C LYS A 227 12.71 -11.08 36.63
N GLY A 228 11.68 -10.63 35.90
CA GLY A 228 11.24 -9.23 35.88
C GLY A 228 11.62 -8.55 34.57
N SER A 229 10.91 -8.88 33.49
CA SER A 229 10.85 -8.04 32.29
C SER A 229 10.30 -6.66 32.66
N PRO A 230 10.81 -5.56 32.08
CA PRO A 230 10.35 -4.22 32.42
C PRO A 230 8.86 -4.03 32.07
N LEU A 231 8.14 -3.32 32.94
CA LEU A 231 6.69 -3.06 32.83
C LEU A 231 6.29 -2.20 31.61
N THR A 232 7.27 -1.73 30.83
CA THR A 232 7.14 -0.82 29.69
C THR A 232 7.63 -1.41 28.37
N ALA A 233 7.88 -2.72 28.32
CA ALA A 233 8.34 -3.42 27.12
C ALA A 233 7.35 -3.28 25.95
N LEU A 234 7.87 -2.94 24.75
CA LEU A 234 7.08 -2.87 23.53
C LEU A 234 6.99 -4.25 22.86
N VAL A 235 5.78 -4.69 22.56
CA VAL A 235 5.51 -5.79 21.62
C VAL A 235 5.30 -5.20 20.23
N LEU A 236 6.24 -5.47 19.34
CA LEU A 236 6.12 -5.21 17.90
C LEU A 236 5.84 -6.53 17.16
N SER A 237 4.92 -6.55 16.19
CA SER A 237 4.72 -7.66 15.25
C SER A 237 4.79 -7.14 13.81
N PHE A 238 5.52 -7.83 12.92
CA PHE A 238 5.68 -7.39 11.52
C PHE A 238 5.80 -8.55 10.50
N GLY A 239 5.46 -9.78 10.88
CA GLY A 239 5.50 -10.95 10.00
C GLY A 239 4.58 -10.82 8.77
N GLY A 240 4.76 -11.67 7.76
CA GLY A 240 3.93 -11.66 6.54
C GLY A 240 4.09 -10.43 5.63
N ASN A 241 5.01 -9.52 5.91
CA ASN A 241 5.33 -8.37 5.07
C ASN A 241 6.35 -8.72 3.96
N PRO A 242 6.29 -8.09 2.78
CA PRO A 242 7.23 -8.31 1.67
C PRO A 242 8.55 -7.55 1.87
N LEU A 243 9.29 -7.89 2.93
CA LEU A 243 10.46 -7.13 3.38
C LEU A 243 11.57 -7.03 2.31
N HIS A 244 12.16 -5.84 2.23
CA HIS A 244 13.29 -5.49 1.39
C HIS A 244 14.54 -5.40 2.28
N CYS A 245 15.29 -6.49 2.31
CA CYS A 245 16.32 -6.77 3.31
C CYS A 245 17.70 -6.20 2.91
N ASN A 246 17.71 -4.91 2.58
CA ASN A 246 18.92 -4.13 2.39
C ASN A 246 19.42 -3.56 3.74
N CYS A 247 20.44 -2.70 3.71
CA CYS A 247 21.00 -2.06 4.90
C CYS A 247 19.99 -1.24 5.73
N GLU A 248 18.85 -0.80 5.18
CA GLU A 248 17.84 -0.04 5.93
C GLU A 248 17.18 -0.86 7.03
N LEU A 249 17.17 -2.20 6.92
CA LEU A 249 16.67 -3.11 7.95
C LEU A 249 17.76 -3.65 8.90
N VAL A 250 19.02 -3.21 8.76
CA VAL A 250 20.13 -3.68 9.62
C VAL A 250 19.91 -3.34 11.10
N TRP A 251 19.25 -2.21 11.40
CA TRP A 251 18.91 -1.82 12.78
C TRP A 251 17.89 -2.79 13.40
N LEU A 252 16.89 -3.21 12.62
CA LEU A 252 15.86 -4.15 13.04
C LEU A 252 16.46 -5.55 13.23
N ARG A 253 17.38 -5.94 12.34
CA ARG A 253 18.13 -7.20 12.43
C ARG A 253 19.01 -7.31 13.69
N ARG A 254 19.51 -6.19 14.22
CA ARG A 254 20.29 -6.13 15.47
C ARG A 254 19.46 -6.37 16.74
N LEU A 255 18.14 -6.30 16.67
CA LEU A 255 17.28 -6.69 17.79
C LEU A 255 17.27 -8.21 17.96
N THR A 256 17.36 -8.71 19.20
CA THR A 256 17.15 -10.14 19.49
C THR A 256 15.68 -10.37 19.82
N ARG A 257 15.00 -11.24 19.07
CA ARG A 257 13.57 -11.54 19.25
C ARG A 257 13.29 -13.04 19.21
N GLU A 258 12.06 -13.41 19.57
CA GLU A 258 11.48 -14.68 19.13
C GLU A 258 11.27 -14.65 17.60
N ASP A 259 11.36 -15.81 16.97
CA ASP A 259 11.34 -15.97 15.51
C ASP A 259 9.89 -16.16 15.05
N ASP A 260 9.27 -15.07 14.60
CA ASP A 260 7.88 -15.01 14.14
C ASP A 260 7.75 -15.38 12.63
N LEU A 261 8.77 -16.04 12.07
CA LEU A 261 8.87 -16.49 10.68
C LEU A 261 8.84 -15.36 9.62
N GLU A 262 9.27 -14.15 10.01
CA GLU A 262 9.41 -13.02 9.11
C GLU A 262 10.36 -13.38 7.95
N THR A 263 10.02 -12.99 6.72
CA THR A 263 10.69 -13.49 5.51
C THR A 263 11.01 -12.34 4.56
N CYS A 264 12.22 -12.34 3.99
CA CYS A 264 12.63 -11.36 2.98
C CYS A 264 12.00 -11.68 1.63
N ALA A 265 11.39 -10.69 0.97
CA ALA A 265 10.90 -10.80 -0.40
C ALA A 265 11.93 -10.32 -1.44
N SER A 266 12.88 -9.48 -1.02
CA SER A 266 13.95 -8.91 -1.84
C SER A 266 15.14 -8.49 -0.97
N PRO A 267 16.35 -8.22 -1.52
CA PRO A 267 16.79 -8.48 -2.90
C PRO A 267 16.78 -9.99 -3.24
N LYS A 268 17.03 -10.35 -4.51
CA LYS A 268 16.81 -11.72 -5.04
C LYS A 268 17.65 -12.79 -4.34
N GLU A 269 18.77 -12.38 -3.78
CA GLU A 269 19.79 -13.15 -3.09
C GLU A 269 19.35 -13.51 -1.66
N LEU A 270 18.38 -12.76 -1.12
CA LEU A 270 17.76 -12.97 0.20
C LEU A 270 16.29 -13.40 0.10
N ALA A 271 15.67 -13.32 -1.08
CA ALA A 271 14.27 -13.67 -1.29
C ALA A 271 13.95 -15.11 -0.84
N GLY A 272 12.98 -15.25 0.07
CA GLY A 272 12.57 -16.51 0.67
C GLY A 272 13.41 -16.98 1.87
N LYS A 273 14.45 -16.25 2.28
CA LYS A 273 15.15 -16.50 3.56
C LYS A 273 14.35 -15.90 4.74
N TYR A 274 14.37 -16.58 5.89
CA TYR A 274 13.84 -16.05 7.15
C TYR A 274 14.74 -14.93 7.67
N PHE A 275 14.15 -13.78 8.03
CA PHE A 275 14.83 -12.53 8.38
C PHE A 275 15.92 -12.71 9.44
N TRP A 276 15.61 -13.41 10.54
CA TRP A 276 16.53 -13.65 11.65
C TRP A 276 17.67 -14.64 11.33
N THR A 277 17.53 -15.46 10.29
CA THR A 277 18.56 -16.43 9.87
C THR A 277 19.65 -15.83 9.00
N ILE A 278 19.34 -14.72 8.31
CA ILE A 278 20.27 -13.92 7.53
C ILE A 278 21.27 -13.25 8.49
N ARG A 279 22.52 -13.10 8.10
CA ARG A 279 23.53 -12.43 8.94
C ARG A 279 23.54 -10.93 8.72
N GLU A 280 24.08 -10.17 9.67
CA GLU A 280 24.15 -8.71 9.56
C GLU A 280 24.96 -8.27 8.32
N GLU A 281 26.05 -8.97 7.99
CA GLU A 281 26.87 -8.70 6.81
C GLU A 281 26.20 -8.98 5.45
N GLU A 282 25.02 -9.60 5.42
CA GLU A 282 24.22 -9.81 4.20
C GLU A 282 23.24 -8.65 3.91
N PHE A 283 22.96 -7.76 4.87
CA PHE A 283 22.07 -6.60 4.69
C PHE A 283 22.83 -5.42 4.04
N VAL A 284 23.10 -5.54 2.75
CA VAL A 284 23.87 -4.58 1.94
C VAL A 284 22.94 -3.57 1.24
N CYS A 285 23.45 -2.38 0.92
CA CYS A 285 22.82 -1.38 0.04
C CYS A 285 23.77 -1.05 -1.12
N GLU A 286 23.24 -0.69 -2.29
CA GLU A 286 24.00 -0.26 -3.46
C GLU A 286 23.93 1.27 -3.62
N PRO A 287 25.08 1.98 -3.68
CA PRO A 287 25.10 3.44 -3.82
C PRO A 287 24.50 3.89 -5.17
N PRO A 288 23.98 5.12 -5.26
CA PRO A 288 23.29 5.59 -6.45
C PRO A 288 24.24 5.70 -7.65
N MET A 289 23.76 5.28 -8.83
CA MET A 289 24.44 5.42 -10.10
C MET A 289 23.55 6.18 -11.09
N ILE A 290 23.97 7.37 -11.54
CA ILE A 290 23.24 8.13 -12.57
C ILE A 290 23.49 7.50 -13.94
N THR A 291 22.50 6.76 -14.43
CA THR A 291 22.56 5.99 -15.70
C THR A 291 22.38 6.85 -16.94
N ARG A 292 21.58 7.94 -16.83
CA ARG A 292 21.21 8.82 -17.95
C ARG A 292 20.88 10.20 -17.42
N HIS A 293 21.45 11.24 -18.01
CA HIS A 293 21.14 12.64 -17.70
C HIS A 293 21.18 13.50 -18.97
N THR A 294 20.55 14.67 -18.95
CA THR A 294 20.80 15.73 -19.93
C THR A 294 22.18 16.31 -19.65
N SER A 295 23.15 16.22 -20.56
CA SER A 295 24.50 16.79 -20.33
C SER A 295 24.58 18.28 -20.67
N LYS A 296 23.98 18.69 -21.79
CA LYS A 296 23.88 20.09 -22.22
C LYS A 296 22.57 20.34 -22.96
N MET A 297 21.98 21.51 -22.77
CA MET A 297 20.74 21.94 -23.43
C MET A 297 20.81 23.43 -23.82
N PHE A 298 20.29 23.74 -25.01
CA PHE A 298 20.16 25.10 -25.52
C PHE A 298 18.68 25.40 -25.75
N VAL A 299 18.20 26.55 -25.26
CA VAL A 299 16.82 27.02 -25.43
C VAL A 299 16.80 28.53 -25.70
N MET A 300 15.70 29.03 -26.25
CA MET A 300 15.41 30.46 -26.30
C MET A 300 14.68 30.89 -25.02
N GLU A 301 14.88 32.14 -24.62
CA GLU A 301 14.12 32.79 -23.56
C GLU A 301 12.61 32.72 -23.83
N GLY A 302 11.85 32.38 -22.79
CA GLY A 302 10.41 32.12 -22.85
C GLY A 302 10.01 30.68 -23.22
N GLN A 303 10.95 29.80 -23.58
CA GLN A 303 10.64 28.38 -23.83
C GLN A 303 10.61 27.55 -22.54
N GLU A 304 9.92 26.42 -22.61
CA GLU A 304 9.95 25.35 -21.61
C GLU A 304 11.21 24.49 -21.75
N VAL A 305 11.75 24.02 -20.63
CA VAL A 305 12.98 23.22 -20.53
C VAL A 305 12.69 21.94 -19.76
N SER A 306 13.20 20.78 -20.21
CA SER A 306 13.11 19.53 -19.46
C SER A 306 14.49 18.92 -19.23
N LEU A 307 15.01 19.07 -18.01
CA LEU A 307 16.30 18.52 -17.59
C LEU A 307 16.07 17.14 -16.99
N ARG A 308 16.60 16.10 -17.61
CA ARG A 308 16.38 14.71 -17.18
C ARG A 308 17.56 14.22 -16.36
N CYS A 309 17.27 13.48 -15.29
CA CYS A 309 18.25 12.71 -14.55
C CYS A 309 17.60 11.39 -14.11
N ARG A 310 18.23 10.25 -14.41
CA ARG A 310 17.75 8.92 -14.03
C ARG A 310 18.87 8.12 -13.38
N SER A 311 18.71 7.89 -12.08
CA SER A 311 19.55 7.06 -11.24
C SER A 311 19.01 5.65 -11.08
N VAL A 312 19.85 4.75 -10.57
CA VAL A 312 19.49 3.42 -10.02
C VAL A 312 20.31 3.19 -8.75
N GLY A 313 19.85 2.29 -7.87
CA GLY A 313 20.53 1.91 -6.62
C GLY A 313 19.60 1.09 -5.73
N ASP A 314 20.11 0.63 -4.60
CA ASP A 314 19.34 -0.05 -3.55
C ASP A 314 19.65 0.64 -2.21
N PRO A 315 18.73 1.40 -1.59
CA PRO A 315 17.35 1.66 -2.01
C PRO A 315 17.26 2.46 -3.32
N GLU A 316 16.09 2.45 -3.96
CA GLU A 316 15.82 3.27 -5.14
C GLU A 316 16.03 4.78 -4.81
N PRO A 317 16.96 5.48 -5.49
CA PRO A 317 17.48 6.75 -4.98
C PRO A 317 16.60 7.97 -5.31
N THR A 318 16.36 8.80 -4.30
CA THR A 318 15.71 10.11 -4.43
C THR A 318 16.56 11.07 -5.24
N THR A 319 15.94 11.85 -6.13
CA THR A 319 16.63 12.81 -6.99
C THR A 319 16.26 14.24 -6.63
N HIS A 320 17.26 15.07 -6.45
CA HIS A 320 17.16 16.50 -6.16
C HIS A 320 17.97 17.31 -7.17
N TRP A 321 17.63 18.59 -7.32
CA TRP A 321 18.28 19.49 -8.26
C TRP A 321 18.80 20.73 -7.56
N VAL A 322 20.01 21.14 -7.94
CA VAL A 322 20.67 22.37 -7.48
C VAL A 322 20.84 23.32 -8.66
N SER A 323 20.48 24.59 -8.47
CA SER A 323 20.58 25.66 -9.47
C SER A 323 22.01 26.17 -9.66
N PRO A 324 22.31 26.93 -10.74
CA PRO A 324 23.63 27.52 -10.97
C PRO A 324 24.12 28.48 -9.87
N ASP A 325 23.23 29.01 -9.02
CA ASP A 325 23.55 29.83 -7.84
C ASP A 325 23.62 29.01 -6.53
N GLY A 326 23.69 27.68 -6.63
CA GLY A 326 23.98 26.78 -5.51
C GLY A 326 22.80 26.48 -4.57
N LYS A 327 21.56 26.74 -4.99
CA LYS A 327 20.35 26.53 -4.17
C LYS A 327 19.62 25.26 -4.57
N LEU A 328 19.01 24.59 -3.59
CA LEU A 328 18.09 23.49 -3.83
C LEU A 328 16.84 24.02 -4.56
N ILE A 329 16.44 23.35 -5.63
CA ILE A 329 15.26 23.72 -6.42
C ILE A 329 14.03 23.05 -5.82
N ALA A 330 13.06 23.89 -5.41
CA ALA A 330 11.75 23.47 -4.94
C ALA A 330 10.70 23.58 -6.07
N ASN A 331 9.55 22.93 -5.86
CA ASN A 331 8.41 23.04 -6.76
C ASN A 331 7.74 24.42 -6.60
N THR A 332 7.58 25.13 -7.71
CA THR A 332 7.03 26.49 -7.78
C THR A 332 6.12 26.64 -9.01
N SER A 333 5.53 27.82 -9.22
CA SER A 333 4.78 28.14 -10.44
C SER A 333 5.64 28.21 -11.72
N ARG A 334 6.97 28.01 -11.63
CA ARG A 334 7.90 28.03 -12.77
C ARG A 334 8.76 26.77 -12.90
N THR A 335 8.94 26.01 -11.81
CA THR A 335 9.84 24.86 -11.74
C THR A 335 9.14 23.66 -11.10
N THR A 336 9.22 22.50 -11.74
CA THR A 336 8.62 21.25 -11.24
C THR A 336 9.65 20.13 -11.30
N ALA A 337 10.09 19.65 -10.14
CA ALA A 337 10.82 18.39 -10.01
C ALA A 337 9.84 17.23 -9.83
N TYR A 338 10.12 16.12 -10.52
CA TYR A 338 9.31 14.91 -10.56
C TYR A 338 10.02 13.73 -9.90
N GLU A 339 9.25 12.77 -9.38
CA GLU A 339 9.75 11.51 -8.80
C GLU A 339 10.60 10.69 -9.78
N ASN A 340 10.39 10.85 -11.09
CA ASN A 340 11.22 10.23 -12.14
C ASN A 340 12.61 10.88 -12.32
N GLY A 341 12.97 11.85 -11.48
CA GLY A 341 14.24 12.57 -11.47
C GLY A 341 14.37 13.71 -12.48
N SER A 342 13.34 13.99 -13.27
CA SER A 342 13.33 15.15 -14.19
C SER A 342 12.99 16.45 -13.45
N LEU A 343 13.50 17.57 -13.97
CA LEU A 343 13.16 18.94 -13.60
C LEU A 343 12.71 19.69 -14.85
N ASP A 344 11.46 20.12 -14.85
CA ASP A 344 10.91 20.99 -15.89
C ASP A 344 10.94 22.46 -15.43
N ILE A 345 11.33 23.37 -16.33
CA ILE A 345 11.34 24.82 -16.14
C ILE A 345 10.38 25.40 -17.18
N LEU A 346 9.17 25.76 -16.74
CA LEU A 346 8.06 26.17 -17.60
C LEU A 346 8.30 27.47 -18.38
N THR A 347 9.27 28.28 -17.95
CA THR A 347 9.68 29.50 -18.64
C THR A 347 11.15 29.80 -18.35
N ALA A 348 12.01 29.53 -19.34
CA ALA A 348 13.42 29.86 -19.31
C ALA A 348 13.65 31.37 -19.37
N THR A 349 14.56 31.88 -18.54
CA THR A 349 15.06 33.25 -18.58
C THR A 349 16.57 33.24 -18.79
N VAL A 350 17.17 34.32 -19.33
CA VAL A 350 18.63 34.36 -19.53
C VAL A 350 19.41 34.09 -18.22
N LYS A 351 18.82 34.42 -17.06
CA LYS A 351 19.39 34.18 -15.72
C LYS A 351 19.48 32.70 -15.32
N ASP A 352 18.74 31.81 -15.97
CA ASP A 352 18.84 30.36 -15.74
C ASP A 352 20.05 29.75 -16.45
N SER A 353 20.79 30.50 -17.28
CA SER A 353 21.98 29.99 -17.96
C SER A 353 23.10 29.66 -16.97
N GLY A 354 23.58 28.42 -17.00
CA GLY A 354 24.62 27.93 -16.10
C GLY A 354 24.59 26.40 -15.94
N VAL A 355 25.30 25.90 -14.92
CA VAL A 355 25.34 24.47 -14.61
C VAL A 355 24.35 24.15 -13.49
N PHE A 356 23.28 23.45 -13.82
CA PHE A 356 22.45 22.76 -12.84
C PHE A 356 23.16 21.48 -12.41
N THR A 357 22.95 21.02 -11.18
CA THR A 357 23.48 19.74 -10.71
C THR A 357 22.33 18.85 -10.26
N CYS A 358 22.18 17.69 -10.92
CA CYS A 358 21.37 16.60 -10.38
C CYS A 358 22.16 15.93 -9.24
N ILE A 359 21.49 15.67 -8.13
CA ILE A 359 21.99 14.90 -6.98
C ILE A 359 21.02 13.73 -6.78
N ALA A 360 21.51 12.50 -6.92
CA ALA A 360 20.78 11.29 -6.58
C ALA A 360 21.33 10.73 -5.27
N SER A 361 20.46 10.44 -4.30
CA SER A 361 20.83 10.04 -2.93
C SER A 361 20.07 8.79 -2.48
N ASN A 362 20.72 7.92 -1.69
CA ASN A 362 20.09 6.84 -0.94
C ASN A 362 20.87 6.50 0.33
N ALA A 363 20.45 5.45 1.07
CA ALA A 363 21.09 5.03 2.32
C ALA A 363 22.56 4.58 2.20
N ALA A 364 23.07 4.31 1.00
CA ALA A 364 24.48 3.97 0.74
C ALA A 364 25.34 5.15 0.26
N GLY A 365 24.75 6.30 -0.11
CA GLY A 365 25.51 7.50 -0.46
C GLY A 365 24.83 8.39 -1.51
N GLU A 366 25.63 9.22 -2.17
CA GLU A 366 25.18 10.20 -3.16
C GLU A 366 26.01 10.13 -4.46
N ALA A 367 25.38 10.46 -5.57
CA ALA A 367 26.01 10.63 -6.88
C ALA A 367 25.48 11.89 -7.56
N THR A 368 26.34 12.59 -8.29
CA THR A 368 26.01 13.89 -8.89
C THR A 368 26.32 13.93 -10.38
N ALA A 369 25.52 14.69 -11.13
CA ALA A 369 25.72 14.90 -12.57
C ALA A 369 25.46 16.38 -12.93
N PRO A 370 26.45 17.09 -13.53
CA PRO A 370 26.27 18.46 -14.00
C PRO A 370 25.49 18.49 -15.32
N VAL A 371 24.68 19.53 -15.48
CA VAL A 371 23.76 19.75 -16.62
C VAL A 371 23.89 21.21 -17.06
N GLU A 372 24.53 21.46 -18.20
CA GLU A 372 24.75 22.82 -18.69
C GLU A 372 23.53 23.33 -19.47
N LEU A 373 22.81 24.32 -18.93
CA LEU A 373 21.72 25.02 -19.62
C LEU A 373 22.23 26.35 -20.19
N VAL A 374 21.92 26.61 -21.46
CA VAL A 374 22.20 27.88 -22.14
C VAL A 374 20.89 28.47 -22.66
N VAL A 375 20.47 29.61 -22.09
CA VAL A 375 19.26 30.32 -22.49
C VAL A 375 19.63 31.54 -23.34
N ASN A 376 19.39 31.45 -24.63
CA ASN A 376 19.63 32.56 -25.57
C ASN A 376 18.51 33.61 -25.45
N PRO A 377 18.83 34.92 -25.36
CA PRO A 377 17.81 35.96 -25.33
C PRO A 377 16.95 35.94 -26.60
N SER A 378 15.65 36.22 -26.46
CA SER A 378 14.75 36.28 -27.61
C SER A 378 15.10 37.48 -28.51
N PRO A 379 15.15 37.33 -29.86
CA PRO A 379 15.50 38.43 -30.75
C PRO A 379 14.42 39.50 -30.75
N HIS A 380 14.63 40.55 -29.94
CA HIS A 380 13.73 41.70 -29.87
C HIS A 380 13.76 42.46 -31.21
N TYR A 381 12.61 42.55 -31.87
CA TYR A 381 12.50 43.17 -33.18
C TYR A 381 12.39 44.69 -33.05
N ASP A 382 13.51 45.34 -32.72
CA ASP A 382 13.58 46.79 -32.50
C ASP A 382 13.31 47.54 -33.81
N PRO A 383 12.20 48.31 -33.95
CA PRO A 383 11.70 48.77 -35.24
C PRO A 383 12.42 50.04 -35.74
N LYS A 384 13.76 50.01 -35.80
CA LYS A 384 14.61 51.12 -36.27
C LYS A 384 16.02 50.68 -36.69
N LEU A 385 16.15 50.21 -37.94
CA LEU A 385 17.30 50.53 -38.78
C LEU A 385 16.89 50.45 -40.27
N GLU A 386 17.18 51.48 -41.04
CA GLU A 386 16.83 51.56 -42.46
C GLU A 386 17.92 50.92 -43.34
N PRO A 387 17.56 50.05 -44.31
CA PRO A 387 18.47 49.63 -45.36
C PRO A 387 18.34 50.57 -46.57
N GLU A 388 19.28 51.51 -46.71
CA GLU A 388 19.46 52.30 -47.93
C GLU A 388 19.86 51.41 -49.13
N PRO A 389 19.55 51.79 -50.39
CA PRO A 389 19.27 50.80 -51.44
C PRO A 389 20.35 50.69 -52.53
N GLY A 390 20.31 49.57 -53.28
CA GLY A 390 20.86 49.53 -54.64
C GLY A 390 21.23 48.14 -55.16
N PRO A 391 21.06 47.87 -56.47
CA PRO A 391 19.99 48.36 -57.34
C PRO A 391 19.23 47.22 -58.04
N SER A 392 17.98 47.50 -58.41
CA SER A 392 17.12 46.57 -59.15
C SER A 392 17.56 46.40 -60.61
N ASP A 393 17.34 45.22 -61.17
CA ASP A 393 16.92 45.09 -62.56
C ASP A 393 15.48 44.54 -62.60
N MET A 394 14.62 45.22 -63.35
CA MET A 394 13.19 44.93 -63.47
C MET A 394 12.77 45.15 -64.92
N PRO A 395 11.66 44.54 -65.37
CA PRO A 395 10.52 45.42 -65.61
C PRO A 395 9.17 44.79 -65.24
N THR A 396 8.40 45.50 -64.40
CA THR A 396 6.95 45.33 -64.32
C THR A 396 6.24 45.85 -65.56
N SER A 397 5.08 45.27 -65.89
CA SER A 397 3.91 46.11 -66.17
C SER A 397 2.57 45.46 -65.79
N ILE A 398 2.01 45.97 -64.69
CA ILE A 398 0.61 46.42 -64.55
C ILE A 398 -0.52 45.39 -64.81
N LYS A 399 -1.09 44.91 -63.69
CA LYS A 399 -2.54 44.82 -63.33
C LYS A 399 -3.56 44.64 -64.48
N SER A 400 -4.49 43.70 -64.36
CA SER A 400 -5.62 43.89 -63.42
C SER A 400 -6.46 42.62 -63.13
N ASN A 401 -7.42 42.77 -62.21
CA ASN A 401 -8.13 41.77 -61.40
C ASN A 401 -8.77 40.52 -62.06
N SER A 402 -8.70 39.44 -61.26
CA SER A 402 -9.79 38.50 -60.87
C SER A 402 -9.99 37.14 -61.56
N SER A 403 -10.31 36.16 -60.71
CA SER A 403 -10.63 34.74 -60.98
C SER A 403 -9.48 33.86 -61.51
N GLY A 404 -9.44 32.60 -61.03
CA GLY A 404 -8.37 31.63 -61.31
C GLY A 404 -7.38 31.50 -60.15
N GLY A 405 -7.55 30.46 -59.32
CA GLY A 405 -6.67 30.21 -58.18
C GLY A 405 -5.69 29.06 -58.42
N GLN A 406 -4.49 29.17 -57.83
CA GLN A 406 -3.69 28.03 -57.32
C GLN A 406 -2.50 28.56 -56.51
N THR A 407 -2.58 28.48 -55.18
CA THR A 407 -1.43 28.66 -54.30
C THR A 407 -0.46 27.49 -54.50
N ARG A 408 0.84 27.76 -54.70
CA ARG A 408 1.87 26.71 -54.65
C ARG A 408 1.96 26.17 -53.22
N VAL A 409 1.36 25.01 -52.98
CA VAL A 409 1.52 24.27 -51.72
C VAL A 409 2.90 23.60 -51.71
N GLU A 410 3.71 23.89 -50.69
CA GLU A 410 4.97 23.17 -50.48
C GLU A 410 4.72 21.69 -50.21
N GLN A 411 5.50 20.83 -50.88
CA GLN A 411 5.30 19.39 -50.92
C GLN A 411 5.84 18.68 -49.67
N ARG A 412 5.08 18.73 -48.57
CA ARG A 412 5.35 18.01 -47.31
C ARG A 412 4.58 16.68 -47.23
N VAL A 413 4.97 15.82 -46.28
CA VAL A 413 4.17 14.64 -45.90
C VAL A 413 2.85 15.12 -45.29
N SER A 414 1.76 14.45 -45.63
CA SER A 414 0.40 14.82 -45.23
C SER A 414 -0.35 13.62 -44.65
N VAL A 415 -1.22 13.91 -43.68
CA VAL A 415 -2.11 12.94 -43.05
C VAL A 415 -3.56 13.28 -43.42
N THR A 416 -4.34 12.23 -43.70
CA THR A 416 -5.78 12.28 -43.95
C THR A 416 -6.45 11.09 -43.25
N GLU A 417 -7.77 11.14 -43.03
CA GLU A 417 -8.53 10.00 -42.50
C GLU A 417 -7.96 9.47 -41.17
N ILE A 418 -7.70 10.38 -40.23
CA ILE A 418 -7.39 10.01 -38.83
C ILE A 418 -8.65 9.39 -38.22
N THR A 419 -8.47 8.30 -37.49
CA THR A 419 -9.51 7.64 -36.70
C THR A 419 -8.96 7.32 -35.30
N ALA A 420 -9.70 6.61 -34.47
CA ALA A 420 -9.22 6.16 -33.17
C ALA A 420 -8.06 5.14 -33.25
N THR A 421 -7.98 4.33 -34.31
CA THR A 421 -7.02 3.21 -34.40
C THR A 421 -6.26 3.11 -35.74
N SER A 422 -6.49 4.02 -36.68
CA SER A 422 -5.78 4.06 -37.97
C SER A 422 -5.68 5.46 -38.56
N VAL A 423 -4.75 5.64 -39.52
CA VAL A 423 -4.49 6.92 -40.20
C VAL A 423 -4.01 6.68 -41.64
N THR A 424 -4.42 7.52 -42.61
CA THR A 424 -3.97 7.45 -44.00
C THR A 424 -2.90 8.50 -44.31
N ILE A 425 -1.66 8.05 -44.55
CA ILE A 425 -0.49 8.88 -44.80
C ILE A 425 -0.25 9.02 -46.30
N ARG A 426 0.01 10.23 -46.80
CA ARG A 426 0.27 10.55 -48.21
C ARG A 426 1.49 11.45 -48.36
N TRP A 427 2.42 11.06 -49.22
CA TRP A 427 3.62 11.85 -49.53
C TRP A 427 3.78 12.10 -51.04
N PRO A 428 4.36 13.23 -51.44
CA PRO A 428 4.56 13.58 -52.85
C PRO A 428 5.66 12.73 -53.48
N SER A 429 5.51 12.40 -54.77
CA SER A 429 6.50 11.61 -55.51
C SER A 429 7.75 12.42 -55.81
N GLN A 430 8.86 12.05 -55.19
CA GLN A 430 10.14 12.76 -55.23
C GLN A 430 10.87 12.58 -56.57
N SER A 431 10.58 13.44 -57.54
CA SER A 431 11.30 13.50 -58.83
C SER A 431 12.79 13.82 -58.72
N HIS A 432 13.24 14.33 -57.56
CA HIS A 432 14.64 14.67 -57.27
C HIS A 432 15.45 13.53 -56.63
N ILE A 433 14.88 12.34 -56.45
CA ILE A 433 15.60 11.16 -55.92
C ILE A 433 15.50 10.02 -56.96
N PRO A 434 16.49 9.88 -57.87
CA PRO A 434 16.56 8.71 -58.74
C PRO A 434 16.83 7.44 -57.91
N GLY A 435 16.23 6.31 -58.29
CA GLY A 435 16.57 5.00 -57.72
C GLY A 435 15.99 4.67 -56.33
N VAL A 436 14.89 5.29 -55.90
CA VAL A 436 14.18 4.87 -54.67
C VAL A 436 13.70 3.43 -54.79
N ARG A 437 14.22 2.54 -53.92
CA ARG A 437 13.81 1.13 -53.82
C ARG A 437 12.56 0.95 -52.96
N MET A 438 12.49 1.70 -51.85
CA MET A 438 11.47 1.56 -50.82
C MET A 438 11.40 2.81 -49.94
N TYR A 439 10.28 2.98 -49.25
CA TYR A 439 10.12 3.99 -48.19
C TYR A 439 10.16 3.32 -46.82
N GLN A 440 10.75 3.98 -45.83
CA GLN A 440 10.67 3.60 -44.42
C GLN A 440 9.79 4.62 -43.71
N ILE A 441 8.68 4.15 -43.15
CA ILE A 441 7.85 4.95 -42.25
C ILE A 441 8.33 4.65 -40.83
N GLN A 442 8.64 5.67 -40.04
CA GLN A 442 9.02 5.57 -38.63
C GLN A 442 7.99 6.35 -37.80
N TYR A 443 7.52 5.79 -36.70
CA TYR A 443 6.58 6.44 -35.79
C TYR A 443 6.71 5.97 -34.35
N ASN A 444 6.41 6.85 -33.41
CA ASN A 444 6.29 6.55 -31.98
C ASN A 444 5.11 7.33 -31.40
N SER A 445 4.51 6.80 -30.33
CA SER A 445 3.54 7.57 -29.53
C SER A 445 4.25 8.37 -28.44
N SER A 446 3.55 9.34 -27.85
CA SER A 446 3.97 10.05 -26.63
C SER A 446 4.19 9.15 -25.40
N THR A 447 3.78 7.88 -25.46
CA THR A 447 3.88 6.89 -24.36
C THR A 447 4.62 5.60 -24.73
N ASP A 448 5.12 5.47 -25.97
CA ASP A 448 5.83 4.26 -26.41
C ASP A 448 7.35 4.47 -26.40
N GLU A 449 8.10 3.71 -25.60
CA GLU A 449 9.58 3.84 -25.52
C GLU A 449 10.34 3.34 -26.77
N ILE A 450 9.65 2.77 -27.76
CA ILE A 450 10.24 2.09 -28.92
C ILE A 450 9.77 2.75 -30.21
N LEU A 451 10.73 3.18 -31.04
CA LEU A 451 10.45 3.68 -32.40
C LEU A 451 10.04 2.52 -33.31
N ILE A 452 8.76 2.49 -33.70
CA ILE A 452 8.22 1.49 -34.61
C ILE A 452 8.52 1.92 -36.05
N TYR A 453 8.90 0.98 -36.91
CA TYR A 453 9.07 1.26 -38.34
C TYR A 453 8.42 0.20 -39.23
N ARG A 454 7.90 0.64 -40.38
CA ARG A 454 7.34 -0.23 -41.43
C ARG A 454 8.00 0.09 -42.78
N MET A 455 8.41 -0.95 -43.50
CA MET A 455 9.06 -0.84 -44.80
C MET A 455 8.02 -1.00 -45.92
N ILE A 456 7.92 0.00 -46.81
CA ILE A 456 6.87 0.13 -47.83
C ILE A 456 7.49 0.12 -49.23
N PRO A 457 6.97 -0.64 -50.22
CA PRO A 457 7.51 -0.63 -51.59
C PRO A 457 7.40 0.75 -52.26
N ALA A 458 8.37 1.12 -53.10
CA ALA A 458 8.41 2.44 -53.77
C ALA A 458 7.24 2.75 -54.72
N SER A 459 6.42 1.75 -55.07
CA SER A 459 5.18 1.92 -55.83
C SER A 459 4.07 2.64 -55.05
N TYR A 460 4.11 2.63 -53.71
CA TYR A 460 3.10 3.25 -52.86
C TYR A 460 3.38 4.75 -52.69
N LYS A 461 2.33 5.56 -52.88
CA LYS A 461 2.30 7.02 -52.61
C LYS A 461 1.31 7.38 -51.47
N LEU A 462 0.67 6.34 -50.93
CA LEU A 462 -0.39 6.37 -49.94
C LEU A 462 -0.22 5.10 -49.09
N PHE A 463 -0.31 5.21 -47.78
CA PHE A 463 -0.28 4.05 -46.88
C PHE A 463 -1.22 4.27 -45.71
N GLN A 464 -2.13 3.33 -45.46
CA GLN A 464 -2.95 3.31 -44.25
C GLN A 464 -2.19 2.58 -43.15
N LEU A 465 -1.87 3.31 -42.08
CA LEU A 465 -1.25 2.77 -40.88
C LEU A 465 -2.36 2.38 -39.90
N SER A 466 -2.48 1.08 -39.64
CA SER A 466 -3.40 0.47 -38.67
C SER A 466 -2.75 0.28 -37.30
N ASP A 467 -3.54 -0.20 -36.35
CA ASP A 467 -3.10 -0.71 -35.04
C ASP A 467 -2.52 0.38 -34.12
N LEU A 468 -3.02 1.61 -34.26
CA LEU A 468 -2.73 2.72 -33.35
C LEU A 468 -3.63 2.65 -32.09
N ALA A 469 -3.15 3.21 -30.99
CA ALA A 469 -3.95 3.39 -29.78
C ALA A 469 -4.76 4.69 -29.86
N SER A 470 -5.99 4.66 -29.37
CA SER A 470 -6.89 5.82 -29.35
C SER A 470 -6.49 6.87 -28.33
N ALA A 471 -6.88 8.13 -28.57
CA ALA A 471 -6.61 9.26 -27.69
C ALA A 471 -5.11 9.52 -27.39
N ARG A 472 -4.22 9.20 -28.34
CA ARG A 472 -2.77 9.38 -28.20
C ARG A 472 -2.18 10.26 -29.32
N ASP A 473 -1.12 10.97 -28.97
CA ASP A 473 -0.29 11.70 -29.93
C ASP A 473 0.77 10.80 -30.54
N TYR A 474 1.07 11.04 -31.81
CA TYR A 474 2.03 10.31 -32.63
C TYR A 474 2.89 11.27 -33.46
N ASP A 475 4.20 11.11 -33.38
CA ASP A 475 5.15 11.67 -34.33
C ASP A 475 5.48 10.64 -35.41
N LEU A 476 5.47 11.05 -36.67
CA LEU A 476 5.69 10.16 -37.81
C LEU A 476 6.59 10.81 -38.88
N CYS A 477 7.61 10.08 -39.31
CA CYS A 477 8.55 10.49 -40.36
C CYS A 477 8.59 9.46 -41.50
N VAL A 478 8.69 9.95 -42.74
CA VAL A 478 8.86 9.13 -43.94
C VAL A 478 10.25 9.36 -44.52
N LEU A 479 11.01 8.30 -44.74
CA LEU A 479 12.33 8.31 -45.37
C LEU A 479 12.30 7.53 -46.69
N ALA A 480 13.00 8.03 -47.71
CA ALA A 480 13.25 7.32 -48.96
C ALA A 480 14.57 6.55 -48.85
N VAL A 481 14.54 5.25 -49.16
CA VAL A 481 15.73 4.39 -49.27
C VAL A 481 16.05 4.21 -50.74
N TYR A 482 17.26 4.61 -51.15
CA TYR A 482 17.70 4.61 -52.54
C TYR A 482 19.15 4.14 -52.65
N ASP A 483 19.54 3.68 -53.84
CA ASP A 483 20.96 3.42 -54.13
C ASP A 483 21.64 4.74 -54.45
N ASP A 484 22.72 5.08 -53.74
CA ASP A 484 23.59 6.15 -54.20
C ASP A 484 24.40 5.66 -55.41
N GLY A 485 24.15 6.26 -56.58
CA GLY A 485 24.83 5.92 -57.83
C GLY A 485 26.33 6.24 -57.86
N VAL A 486 26.86 6.93 -56.84
CA VAL A 486 28.30 7.24 -56.72
C VAL A 486 29.04 6.21 -55.85
N THR A 487 28.45 5.81 -54.71
CA THR A 487 29.08 4.84 -53.77
C THR A 487 28.57 3.40 -53.88
N ALA A 488 27.48 3.15 -54.62
CA ALA A 488 26.77 1.87 -54.70
C ALA A 488 26.26 1.33 -53.34
N LEU A 489 26.16 2.20 -52.32
CA LEU A 489 25.61 1.89 -51.00
C LEU A 489 24.15 2.36 -50.90
N THR A 490 23.38 1.70 -50.03
CA THR A 490 22.00 2.09 -49.72
C THR A 490 21.99 3.34 -48.83
N ALA A 491 21.50 4.45 -49.34
CA ALA A 491 21.35 5.71 -48.63
C ALA A 491 19.90 5.95 -48.21
N THR A 492 19.71 6.69 -47.12
CA THR A 492 18.39 7.10 -46.60
C THR A 492 18.27 8.61 -46.57
N ARG A 493 17.17 9.16 -47.10
CA ARG A 493 16.89 10.60 -47.10
C ARG A 493 15.49 10.89 -46.56
N LEU A 494 15.38 11.83 -45.62
CA LEU A 494 14.10 12.27 -45.09
C LEU A 494 13.23 12.90 -46.20
N VAL A 495 11.99 12.42 -46.32
CA VAL A 495 10.95 12.98 -47.21
C VAL A 495 10.10 14.00 -46.46
N GLY A 496 9.91 13.80 -45.16
CA GLY A 496 9.31 14.75 -44.22
C GLY A 496 8.74 14.06 -42.98
N CYS A 497 8.30 14.85 -42.01
CA CYS A 497 7.62 14.37 -40.81
C CYS A 497 6.29 15.11 -40.61
N VAL A 498 5.40 14.52 -39.82
CA VAL A 498 4.07 15.00 -39.47
C VAL A 498 3.67 14.46 -38.09
N SER A 499 3.12 15.31 -37.24
CA SER A 499 2.59 14.95 -35.93
C SER A 499 1.06 14.95 -35.98
N PHE A 500 0.40 13.99 -35.33
CA PHE A 500 -1.06 13.89 -35.30
C PHE A 500 -1.56 13.18 -34.03
N SER A 501 -2.81 13.44 -33.64
CA SER A 501 -3.46 12.82 -32.48
C SER A 501 -4.58 11.90 -32.93
N THR A 502 -4.66 10.67 -32.42
CA THR A 502 -5.77 9.74 -32.72
C THR A 502 -7.07 10.15 -32.02
N GLU A 503 -8.20 9.85 -32.64
CA GLU A 503 -9.51 10.17 -32.06
C GLU A 503 -9.76 9.37 -30.76
N ARG A 504 -10.66 9.89 -29.91
CA ARG A 504 -11.11 9.16 -28.71
C ARG A 504 -12.13 8.10 -29.10
N GLU A 505 -11.82 6.82 -28.88
CA GLU A 505 -12.82 5.77 -29.03
C GLU A 505 -13.82 5.84 -27.88
N TYR A 506 -14.92 6.57 -28.08
CA TYR A 506 -16.10 6.40 -27.25
C TYR A 506 -16.68 5.02 -27.55
N HIS A 507 -16.44 4.06 -26.66
CA HIS A 507 -17.19 2.81 -26.64
C HIS A 507 -18.68 3.14 -26.45
N HIS A 508 -19.40 3.23 -27.58
CA HIS A 508 -20.83 3.47 -27.58
C HIS A 508 -21.49 2.26 -26.92
N CYS A 509 -21.97 2.46 -25.69
CA CYS A 509 -22.37 1.40 -24.78
C CYS A 509 -23.66 0.71 -25.26
N ARG A 510 -23.51 -0.18 -26.25
CA ARG A 510 -24.61 -0.99 -26.78
C ARG A 510 -25.13 -1.91 -25.68
N SER A 511 -26.42 -1.80 -25.42
CA SER A 511 -27.14 -2.64 -24.46
C SER A 511 -26.79 -4.12 -24.62
N LEU A 512 -26.45 -4.78 -23.52
CA LEU A 512 -26.14 -6.20 -23.45
C LEU A 512 -27.40 -7.06 -23.70
N HIS A 513 -27.78 -7.22 -24.97
CA HIS A 513 -28.92 -8.05 -25.37
C HIS A 513 -28.54 -9.43 -25.93
N ASP A 514 -27.27 -9.66 -26.30
CA ASP A 514 -26.85 -10.81 -27.10
C ASP A 514 -25.90 -11.81 -26.38
N GLN A 515 -25.93 -11.86 -25.05
CA GLN A 515 -25.22 -12.89 -24.25
C GLN A 515 -26.14 -13.78 -23.40
N PHE A 516 -27.46 -13.71 -23.61
CA PHE A 516 -28.44 -14.40 -22.75
C PHE A 516 -28.43 -15.94 -22.83
N LEU A 517 -27.66 -16.52 -23.77
CA LEU A 517 -27.43 -17.96 -23.90
C LEU A 517 -26.23 -18.49 -23.10
N GLY A 518 -25.32 -17.60 -22.63
CA GLY A 518 -24.17 -18.00 -21.81
C GLY A 518 -24.52 -18.21 -20.33
N GLY A 519 -25.29 -17.28 -19.75
CA GLY A 519 -25.61 -17.29 -18.32
C GLY A 519 -26.42 -18.52 -17.87
N THR A 520 -27.33 -19.03 -18.70
CA THR A 520 -28.11 -20.24 -18.41
C THR A 520 -27.26 -21.50 -18.37
N MET A 521 -26.28 -21.63 -19.28
CA MET A 521 -25.30 -22.73 -19.24
C MET A 521 -24.46 -22.70 -17.95
N ILE A 522 -23.99 -21.53 -17.55
CA ILE A 522 -23.19 -21.36 -16.31
C ILE A 522 -24.01 -21.72 -15.07
N ILE A 523 -25.27 -21.28 -14.98
CA ILE A 523 -26.17 -21.61 -13.86
C ILE A 523 -26.48 -23.11 -13.80
N VAL A 524 -26.73 -23.76 -14.95
CA VAL A 524 -26.99 -25.22 -15.02
C VAL A 524 -25.75 -26.02 -14.60
N ILE A 525 -24.56 -25.68 -15.11
CA ILE A 525 -23.31 -26.37 -14.76
C ILE A 525 -22.98 -26.17 -13.27
N GLY A 526 -23.09 -24.94 -12.76
CA GLY A 526 -22.91 -24.64 -11.33
C GLY A 526 -23.89 -25.40 -10.45
N GLY A 527 -25.17 -25.47 -10.84
CA GLY A 527 -26.21 -26.22 -10.12
C GLY A 527 -25.91 -27.72 -10.06
N ILE A 528 -25.43 -28.32 -11.15
CA ILE A 528 -25.04 -29.74 -11.19
C ILE A 528 -23.83 -30.02 -10.28
N ILE A 529 -22.84 -29.12 -10.25
CA ILE A 529 -21.67 -29.22 -9.36
C ILE A 529 -22.11 -29.14 -7.89
N VAL A 530 -22.93 -28.14 -7.52
CA VAL A 530 -23.43 -27.99 -6.13
C VAL A 530 -24.28 -29.20 -5.72
N ALA A 531 -25.18 -29.68 -6.58
CA ALA A 531 -26.03 -30.84 -6.29
C ALA A 531 -25.20 -32.12 -6.09
N SER A 532 -24.19 -32.38 -6.94
CA SER A 532 -23.34 -33.57 -6.83
C SER A 532 -22.42 -33.53 -5.60
N VAL A 533 -21.90 -32.35 -5.23
CA VAL A 533 -21.16 -32.15 -3.97
C VAL A 533 -22.06 -32.40 -2.75
N LEU A 534 -23.30 -31.89 -2.74
CA LEU A 534 -24.24 -32.11 -1.64
C LEU A 534 -24.63 -33.60 -1.49
N VAL A 535 -24.83 -34.31 -2.60
CA VAL A 535 -25.06 -35.77 -2.59
C VAL A 535 -23.85 -36.52 -2.04
N PHE A 536 -22.62 -36.15 -2.43
CA PHE A 536 -21.39 -36.76 -1.91
C PHE A 536 -21.23 -36.54 -0.39
N ILE A 537 -21.49 -35.32 0.09
CA ILE A 537 -21.51 -34.99 1.53
C ILE A 537 -22.56 -35.83 2.27
N PHE A 538 -23.77 -35.98 1.71
CA PHE A 538 -24.82 -36.81 2.32
C PHE A 538 -24.44 -38.30 2.38
N ILE A 539 -23.77 -38.83 1.35
CA ILE A 539 -23.24 -40.20 1.34
C ILE A 539 -22.16 -40.39 2.42
N LEU A 540 -21.25 -39.42 2.59
CA LEU A 540 -20.25 -39.43 3.66
C LEU A 540 -20.90 -39.39 5.05
N LEU A 541 -21.91 -38.53 5.25
CA LEU A 541 -22.67 -38.44 6.50
C LEU A 541 -23.45 -39.73 6.79
N MET A 542 -24.02 -40.40 5.78
CA MET A 542 -24.64 -41.72 5.94
C MET A 542 -23.62 -42.80 6.30
N LYS A 543 -22.45 -42.85 5.63
CA LYS A 543 -21.36 -43.78 6.00
C LYS A 543 -20.89 -43.54 7.44
N TYR A 544 -20.70 -42.29 7.83
CA TYR A 544 -20.33 -41.91 9.20
C TYR A 544 -21.40 -42.34 10.22
N LYS A 545 -22.69 -42.13 9.92
CA LYS A 545 -23.80 -42.51 10.80
C LYS A 545 -23.93 -44.03 10.96
N LEU A 546 -23.74 -44.80 9.89
CA LEU A 546 -23.69 -46.27 9.93
C LEU A 546 -22.49 -46.78 10.75
N HIS A 547 -21.30 -46.19 10.55
CA HIS A 547 -20.10 -46.55 11.31
C HIS A 547 -20.20 -46.15 12.79
N SER A 548 -20.92 -45.07 13.10
CA SER A 548 -21.23 -44.62 14.47
C SER A 548 -22.22 -45.56 15.17
N GLN A 549 -23.23 -46.08 14.46
CA GLN A 549 -24.14 -47.09 15.01
C GLN A 549 -23.41 -48.39 15.39
N HIS A 550 -22.45 -48.85 14.57
CA HIS A 550 -21.60 -49.99 14.91
C HIS A 550 -20.74 -49.77 16.16
N TYR A 551 -20.33 -48.53 16.45
CA TYR A 551 -19.60 -48.19 17.67
C TYR A 551 -20.52 -48.15 18.91
N LYS A 552 -21.78 -47.73 18.78
CA LYS A 552 -22.73 -47.65 19.90
C LYS A 552 -23.28 -48.99 20.40
N GLN A 553 -23.11 -50.10 19.67
CA GLN A 553 -23.52 -51.44 20.11
C GLN A 553 -22.45 -52.23 20.86
N LYS A 554 -21.21 -51.71 21.02
CA LYS A 554 -20.07 -52.52 21.50
C LYS A 554 -19.34 -51.93 22.72
N ALA A 555 -20.09 -51.39 23.68
CA ALA A 555 -19.54 -50.72 24.85
C ALA A 555 -20.35 -50.95 26.16
N GLU A 556 -20.39 -52.19 26.67
CA GLU A 556 -20.53 -52.40 28.12
C GLU A 556 -19.95 -53.75 28.63
N ARG A 557 -19.13 -53.64 29.71
CA ARG A 557 -18.81 -54.63 30.77
C ARG A 557 -17.98 -55.89 30.45
N VAL A 558 -17.43 -56.44 31.56
CA VAL A 558 -16.57 -57.64 31.73
C VAL A 558 -15.17 -57.48 31.09
N SER A 559 -14.01 -57.32 31.77
CA SER A 559 -13.43 -57.67 33.09
C SER A 559 -12.51 -58.92 33.10
N ASN A 560 -11.28 -58.75 33.63
CA ASN A 560 -10.25 -59.75 34.00
C ASN A 560 -9.24 -60.28 32.93
N VAL A 561 -7.95 -60.00 33.21
CA VAL A 561 -6.77 -60.92 33.20
C VAL A 561 -6.00 -61.26 31.88
N CYS A 562 -4.73 -60.80 31.81
CA CYS A 562 -3.52 -61.36 31.12
C CYS A 562 -3.46 -61.48 29.56
N SER A 563 -2.30 -61.54 28.85
CA SER A 563 -0.87 -61.19 29.13
C SER A 563 0.06 -61.29 27.86
N GLN A 564 1.25 -60.65 27.84
CA GLN A 564 2.44 -60.85 26.93
C GLN A 564 2.30 -60.42 25.43
N THR A 565 3.16 -59.64 24.73
CA THR A 565 4.62 -59.68 24.31
C THR A 565 4.98 -60.73 23.24
N ASN A 566 5.80 -60.53 22.18
CA ASN A 566 6.83 -59.50 21.84
C ASN A 566 6.99 -59.27 20.28
N GLY A 567 8.07 -58.63 19.75
CA GLY A 567 8.28 -58.41 18.28
C GLY A 567 9.72 -58.11 17.74
N GLY A 568 9.87 -57.91 16.41
CA GLY A 568 11.13 -57.60 15.63
C GLY A 568 11.67 -58.79 14.77
N GLN A 569 12.55 -58.68 13.73
CA GLN A 569 13.02 -57.57 12.84
C GLN A 569 13.89 -58.14 11.64
N GLN A 570 13.91 -57.52 10.44
CA GLN A 570 14.85 -57.73 9.26
C GLN A 570 14.90 -59.15 8.58
N GLY A 571 15.34 -59.39 7.30
CA GLY A 571 15.71 -58.53 6.15
C GLY A 571 16.12 -59.31 4.84
N THR A 572 16.10 -58.63 3.68
CA THR A 572 16.72 -58.93 2.33
C THR A 572 16.36 -60.15 1.42
N ALA A 573 15.75 -59.82 0.26
CA ALA A 573 16.06 -60.23 -1.14
C ALA A 573 15.55 -61.53 -1.84
N SER A 574 15.13 -61.35 -3.12
CA SER A 574 14.83 -62.30 -4.23
C SER A 574 13.40 -62.89 -4.40
N ASN A 575 13.06 -63.25 -5.64
CA ASN A 575 11.72 -63.56 -6.23
C ASN A 575 11.65 -65.03 -6.75
N PRO A 576 10.52 -65.56 -7.29
CA PRO A 576 9.09 -65.60 -6.89
C PRO A 576 8.50 -67.06 -7.06
N PRO A 577 7.19 -67.36 -7.23
CA PRO A 577 5.94 -66.74 -6.76
C PRO A 577 5.12 -67.61 -5.74
N PRO A 578 3.95 -68.27 -5.98
CA PRO A 578 2.79 -68.17 -5.05
C PRO A 578 2.18 -69.54 -4.58
N PRO A 579 1.00 -69.61 -3.91
CA PRO A 579 0.48 -68.86 -2.75
C PRO A 579 -0.13 -69.74 -1.62
N ARG A 580 -0.59 -69.10 -0.52
CA ARG A 580 -1.62 -69.51 0.49
C ARG A 580 -1.18 -70.09 1.87
N SER A 581 -2.00 -69.69 2.86
CA SER A 581 -2.42 -70.37 4.12
C SER A 581 -1.50 -70.55 5.35
N SER A 582 -2.04 -70.05 6.48
CA SER A 582 -2.07 -70.62 7.85
C SER A 582 -0.82 -70.74 8.77
N SER A 583 -0.74 -69.78 9.71
CA SER A 583 -0.73 -69.94 11.20
C SER A 583 0.50 -70.38 12.04
N SER A 584 0.68 -69.60 13.12
CA SER A 584 0.95 -69.95 14.55
C SER A 584 2.36 -70.19 15.14
N SER A 585 2.67 -69.41 16.20
CA SER A 585 3.43 -69.70 17.46
C SER A 585 4.89 -70.18 17.40
N ALA A 586 5.89 -69.42 17.90
CA ALA A 586 6.32 -69.17 19.31
C ALA A 586 7.64 -69.95 19.63
N SER A 587 8.46 -69.73 20.68
CA SER A 587 8.34 -68.98 21.96
C SER A 587 9.73 -68.66 22.58
N ALA A 588 9.75 -67.93 23.73
CA ALA A 588 10.83 -67.87 24.77
C ALA A 588 12.17 -67.14 24.43
N SER A 589 12.93 -66.55 25.39
CA SER A 589 12.74 -66.37 26.86
C SER A 589 13.41 -65.10 27.45
N LYS A 590 12.89 -64.67 28.61
CA LYS A 590 13.36 -63.64 29.60
C LYS A 590 14.40 -64.25 30.61
N PRO A 591 14.80 -63.64 31.77
CA PRO A 591 14.57 -62.30 32.39
C PRO A 591 15.92 -61.54 32.67
N SER A 592 16.08 -60.41 33.41
CA SER A 592 15.77 -59.99 34.82
C SER A 592 16.18 -58.49 35.04
N ILE A 593 16.12 -57.73 36.16
CA ILE A 593 15.36 -57.56 37.46
C ILE A 593 16.34 -56.87 38.47
N LEU A 594 16.08 -55.81 39.29
CA LEU A 594 14.86 -55.06 39.72
C LEU A 594 15.18 -53.60 40.24
N LEU A 595 14.18 -52.98 40.91
CA LEU A 595 14.04 -51.83 41.87
C LEU A 595 15.23 -51.43 42.80
N SER A 596 15.23 -50.33 43.61
CA SER A 596 14.28 -49.23 44.02
C SER A 596 15.10 -48.04 44.61
N GLN A 597 14.82 -46.74 44.38
CA GLN A 597 13.77 -45.84 44.93
C GLN A 597 13.95 -45.40 46.42
N GLU A 598 14.14 -44.09 46.69
CA GLU A 598 13.43 -43.20 47.67
C GLU A 598 14.13 -41.82 47.92
N ARG A 599 13.59 -40.98 48.84
CA ARG A 599 13.82 -39.52 49.09
C ARG A 599 14.22 -39.30 50.59
N PRO A 600 14.31 -38.09 51.24
CA PRO A 600 14.21 -36.68 50.80
C PRO A 600 15.27 -35.68 51.39
N GLU A 601 15.16 -34.40 50.97
CA GLU A 601 15.35 -33.10 51.71
C GLU A 601 16.49 -32.85 52.73
N SER A 602 17.13 -31.67 52.64
CA SER A 602 17.09 -30.56 53.65
C SER A 602 18.36 -29.67 53.72
N TYR A 603 18.14 -28.35 53.63
CA TYR A 603 18.91 -27.19 54.16
C TYR A 603 20.43 -27.23 54.43
N GLY A 604 21.17 -26.37 53.71
CA GLY A 604 21.70 -25.12 54.29
C GLY A 604 23.16 -25.05 54.79
N ALA A 605 23.93 -24.10 54.22
CA ALA A 605 25.00 -23.34 54.89
C ALA A 605 25.44 -22.13 54.03
N GLN A 606 25.89 -21.03 54.65
CA GLN A 606 26.66 -19.96 54.01
C GLN A 606 28.09 -19.95 54.56
N GLU A 607 29.08 -19.96 53.68
CA GLU A 607 30.45 -19.42 53.84
C GLU A 607 31.22 -19.72 52.52
N GLY A 608 32.29 -19.02 52.14
CA GLY A 608 32.88 -17.81 52.73
C GLY A 608 34.34 -17.63 52.33
N GLY A 609 34.65 -16.60 51.53
CA GLY A 609 36.00 -16.00 51.47
C GLY A 609 36.97 -16.42 50.33
N TYR A 610 37.52 -15.38 49.70
CA TYR A 610 38.91 -15.22 49.21
C TYR A 610 39.59 -16.22 48.24
N GLY A 611 40.15 -15.67 47.16
CA GLY A 611 41.11 -16.34 46.27
C GLY A 611 41.53 -15.47 45.08
N ALA A 612 42.46 -14.52 45.28
CA ALA A 612 42.79 -13.48 44.29
C ALA A 612 44.21 -13.57 43.69
N LEU A 613 44.29 -13.50 42.35
CA LEU A 613 45.46 -13.15 41.53
C LEU A 613 44.92 -12.30 40.35
N LYS A 614 45.32 -11.03 40.14
CA LYS A 614 46.63 -10.50 39.68
C LYS A 614 47.07 -11.07 38.31
N GLY A 615 47.20 -10.29 37.23
CA GLY A 615 46.79 -8.89 36.99
C GLY A 615 47.64 -8.16 35.92
N THR A 616 47.28 -6.90 35.60
CA THR A 616 48.06 -5.86 34.86
C THR A 616 48.42 -6.16 33.38
N THR A 617 48.55 -5.20 32.43
CA THR A 617 48.69 -3.71 32.43
C THR A 617 48.04 -3.18 31.13
N VAL A 618 47.00 -2.31 31.11
CA VAL A 618 46.95 -0.84 31.31
C VAL A 618 47.72 0.01 30.27
N VAL A 619 46.98 0.83 29.51
CA VAL A 619 47.28 2.24 29.15
C VAL A 619 45.94 3.00 29.08
N ASP A 620 45.89 4.23 29.61
CA ASP A 620 44.67 5.05 29.74
C ASP A 620 44.37 5.96 28.54
N LEU A 621 43.12 6.45 28.46
CA LEU A 621 42.82 7.82 28.02
C LEU A 621 41.75 8.43 28.94
N ASN A 622 41.92 9.71 29.26
CA ASN A 622 41.21 10.42 30.34
C ASN A 622 40.08 11.31 29.77
N PRO A 623 38.96 11.53 30.49
CA PRO A 623 37.92 12.47 30.09
C PRO A 623 38.16 13.87 30.68
N GLU A 624 37.96 14.93 29.88
CA GLU A 624 37.37 16.24 30.26
C GLU A 624 37.59 17.28 29.13
N TYR A 625 36.50 17.87 28.63
CA TYR A 625 36.30 19.34 28.67
C TYR A 625 34.92 19.72 28.12
N GLY A 626 34.04 20.17 29.02
CA GLY A 626 32.84 20.93 28.64
C GLY A 626 33.07 22.42 28.88
N LYS A 627 32.71 23.27 27.91
CA LYS A 627 32.57 24.72 28.13
C LYS A 627 31.28 25.24 27.51
N SER A 628 30.39 25.70 28.38
CA SER A 628 29.25 26.53 28.01
C SER A 628 29.75 27.92 27.58
N PHE A 629 29.07 28.53 26.61
CA PHE A 629 29.02 29.97 26.44
C PHE A 629 27.58 30.43 26.57
N LYS A 630 27.34 31.37 27.50
CA LYS A 630 26.20 32.28 27.48
C LYS A 630 26.62 33.51 26.68
N GLU A 631 25.64 34.14 26.04
CA GLU A 631 25.70 35.55 25.68
C GLU A 631 24.32 36.14 26.03
N ASP A 632 24.30 37.20 26.84
CA ASP A 632 23.08 37.83 27.38
C ASP A 632 22.75 39.13 26.61
N ASP A 633 21.52 39.62 26.72
CA ASP A 633 20.94 40.70 25.90
C ASP A 633 21.72 42.04 25.82
N SER A 634 21.63 42.75 24.69
CA SER A 634 21.45 44.22 24.68
C SER A 634 20.97 44.83 23.34
N VAL A 635 19.68 45.18 23.31
CA VAL A 635 19.03 46.37 22.72
C VAL A 635 19.89 47.30 21.82
N SER A 636 19.46 47.54 20.57
CA SER A 636 19.28 48.90 19.99
C SER A 636 18.74 48.92 18.54
N GLN A 637 17.82 49.87 18.30
CA GLN A 637 17.26 50.35 17.00
C GLN A 637 16.37 49.39 16.20
#